data_AF-A0A1B8P6C7-F1
#
_entry.id   AF-A0A1B8P6C7-F1
#
_cell.length_a   1.000
_cell.length_b   1.000
_cell.length_c   1.000
_cell.angle_alpha   90.00
_cell.angle_beta   90.00
_cell.angle_gamma   90.00
#
_symmetry.space_group_name_H-M   'P 1'
#
loop_
_entity.id
_entity.type
_entity.pdbx_description
1 polymer ?
#
loop_
_entity_poly.entity_id
_entity_poly.type
_entity_poly.pdbx_seq_one_letter_code
_entity_poly.pdbx_strand_id
1 'polypeptide(L)'
;MLFNTPLERQWTGGLWLEGPAWNAVGRYAVFSDIPRARQMRWNETTGEVSVLRHKVGHSNGHTFDNRGRLIACEHSPARVVRYEWDGSMSVLAERYDDKPLNAPNDVVALESGGLIFTDPGYGAHIDYEGHRRELQLDTAVYYWEDGMAEPKVLTTNSTSPTASPWDRMATACTLPIPRLPTIRTNRPPSRASP
;
A
#
# COMPACT_ATOMS: atom_id res chain seq x y z
N MET A 1 -12.94 -35.99 -7.83
CA MET A 1 -13.66 -34.70 -7.71
C MET A 1 -13.27 -34.13 -6.36
N LEU A 2 -12.40 -33.12 -6.30
CA LEU A 2 -12.18 -32.40 -5.05
C LEU A 2 -13.45 -31.58 -4.81
N PHE A 3 -14.17 -31.87 -3.73
CA PHE A 3 -15.24 -30.99 -3.26
C PHE A 3 -14.61 -29.64 -2.89
N ASN A 4 -15.24 -28.52 -3.27
CA ASN A 4 -14.75 -27.20 -2.94
C ASN A 4 -14.57 -27.07 -1.41
N THR A 5 -13.45 -26.49 -0.98
CA THR A 5 -13.20 -26.12 0.41
C THR A 5 -14.27 -25.12 0.88
N PRO A 6 -14.89 -25.30 2.06
CA PRO A 6 -15.88 -24.35 2.57
C PRO A 6 -15.24 -23.00 2.89
N LEU A 7 -15.99 -21.92 2.69
CA LEU A 7 -15.63 -20.60 3.19
C LEU A 7 -15.86 -20.57 4.71
N GLU A 8 -14.82 -20.24 5.46
CA GLU A 8 -14.90 -20.07 6.92
C GLU A 8 -14.84 -18.60 7.31
N ARG A 9 -15.79 -18.16 8.15
CA ARG A 9 -15.81 -16.80 8.68
C ARG A 9 -14.90 -16.70 9.90
N GLN A 10 -13.78 -16.01 9.75
CA GLN A 10 -12.81 -15.81 10.83
C GLN A 10 -13.25 -14.76 11.85
N TRP A 11 -13.96 -13.69 11.43
CA TRP A 11 -14.30 -12.58 12.33
C TRP A 11 -15.47 -11.72 11.84
N THR A 12 -16.11 -10.99 12.75
CA THR A 12 -17.12 -9.95 12.50
C THR A 12 -16.90 -8.76 13.45
N GLY A 13 -17.46 -7.59 13.13
CA GLY A 13 -17.42 -6.40 14.01
C GLY A 13 -16.77 -5.16 13.38
N GLY A 14 -16.17 -5.32 12.19
CA GLY A 14 -15.69 -4.22 11.35
C GLY A 14 -16.83 -3.45 10.70
N LEU A 15 -16.55 -2.21 10.30
CA LEU A 15 -17.49 -1.39 9.54
C LEU A 15 -17.24 -1.51 8.04
N TRP A 16 -15.99 -1.33 7.63
CA TRP A 16 -15.56 -1.50 6.25
C TRP A 16 -14.14 -2.06 6.25
N LEU A 17 -14.04 -3.34 5.88
CA LEU A 17 -12.81 -4.12 5.99
C LEU A 17 -12.13 -4.26 4.64
N GLU A 18 -10.87 -3.88 4.57
CA GLU A 18 -10.13 -3.83 3.32
C GLU A 18 -8.64 -4.18 3.50
N GLY A 19 -7.97 -4.39 2.37
CA GLY A 19 -6.52 -4.46 2.28
C GLY A 19 -5.86 -5.55 3.14
N PRO A 20 -6.30 -6.83 3.06
CA PRO A 20 -5.63 -7.89 3.78
C PRO A 20 -4.19 -8.12 3.26
N ALA A 21 -3.21 -8.14 4.15
CA ALA A 21 -1.81 -8.47 3.85
C ALA A 21 -1.26 -9.51 4.83
N TRP A 22 -0.69 -10.59 4.29
CA TRP A 22 -0.15 -11.70 5.08
C TRP A 22 1.33 -11.50 5.43
N ASN A 23 1.67 -11.69 6.71
CA ASN A 23 3.05 -11.81 7.17
C ASN A 23 3.37 -13.27 7.50
N ALA A 24 4.16 -13.92 6.64
CA ALA A 24 4.48 -15.34 6.80
C ALA A 24 5.36 -15.64 8.02
N VAL A 25 6.32 -14.75 8.33
CA VAL A 25 7.23 -14.94 9.47
C VAL A 25 6.49 -14.80 10.79
N GLY A 26 5.63 -13.81 10.90
CA GLY A 26 4.82 -13.53 12.09
C GLY A 26 3.54 -14.34 12.20
N ARG A 27 3.14 -15.05 11.12
CA ARG A 27 1.89 -15.82 11.05
C ARG A 27 0.64 -15.02 11.39
N TYR A 28 0.49 -13.86 10.77
CA TYR A 28 -0.67 -13.00 10.95
C TYR A 28 -1.05 -12.26 9.66
N ALA A 29 -2.33 -11.92 9.53
CA ALA A 29 -2.83 -11.03 8.50
C ALA A 29 -3.13 -9.65 9.09
N VAL A 30 -2.72 -8.59 8.41
CA VAL A 30 -3.14 -7.20 8.68
C VAL A 30 -4.27 -6.85 7.74
N PHE A 31 -5.26 -6.08 8.19
CA PHE A 31 -6.31 -5.51 7.35
C PHE A 31 -6.82 -4.22 8.00
N SER A 32 -7.55 -3.38 7.28
CA SER A 32 -8.07 -2.11 7.81
C SER A 32 -9.52 -2.25 8.30
N ASP A 33 -9.90 -1.49 9.34
CA ASP A 33 -11.29 -1.05 9.58
C ASP A 33 -11.30 0.45 9.31
N ILE A 34 -11.51 0.83 8.04
CA ILE A 34 -11.22 2.18 7.52
C ILE A 34 -11.95 3.27 8.32
N PRO A 35 -13.28 3.18 8.55
CA PRO A 35 -14.03 4.27 9.19
C PRO A 35 -13.67 4.48 10.66
N ARG A 36 -13.03 3.49 11.28
CA ARG A 36 -12.54 3.60 12.65
C ARG A 36 -11.08 4.02 12.74
N ALA A 37 -10.42 4.27 11.60
CA ALA A 37 -9.00 4.60 11.53
C ALA A 37 -8.14 3.57 12.29
N ARG A 38 -8.36 2.28 12.00
CA ARG A 38 -7.66 1.15 12.64
C ARG A 38 -7.04 0.21 11.62
N GLN A 39 -5.82 -0.21 11.91
CA GLN A 39 -5.28 -1.45 11.37
C GLN A 39 -5.59 -2.57 12.36
N MET A 40 -6.16 -3.64 11.86
CA MET A 40 -6.53 -4.85 12.56
C MET A 40 -5.50 -5.95 12.26
N ARG A 41 -5.41 -6.93 13.14
CA ARG A 41 -4.55 -8.12 12.96
C ARG A 41 -5.33 -9.37 13.32
N TRP A 42 -5.38 -10.33 12.39
CA TRP A 42 -5.75 -11.71 12.68
C TRP A 42 -4.50 -12.54 12.92
N ASN A 43 -4.40 -13.17 14.09
CA ASN A 43 -3.28 -14.02 14.47
C ASN A 43 -3.62 -15.49 14.19
N GLU A 44 -2.88 -16.13 13.29
CA GLU A 44 -3.14 -17.52 12.89
C GLU A 44 -2.94 -18.52 14.05
N THR A 45 -2.03 -18.21 14.98
CA THR A 45 -1.68 -19.12 16.08
C THR A 45 -2.76 -19.15 17.17
N THR A 46 -3.48 -18.06 17.37
CA THR A 46 -4.52 -17.94 18.39
C THR A 46 -5.93 -17.89 17.83
N GLY A 47 -6.09 -17.63 16.53
CA GLY A 47 -7.37 -17.33 15.88
C GLY A 47 -7.95 -15.96 16.26
N GLU A 48 -7.23 -15.14 17.03
CA GLU A 48 -7.74 -13.88 17.55
C GLU A 48 -7.61 -12.74 16.54
N VAL A 49 -8.64 -11.89 16.47
CA VAL A 49 -8.55 -10.58 15.83
C VAL A 49 -8.40 -9.49 16.88
N SER A 50 -7.35 -8.68 16.76
CA SER A 50 -7.02 -7.58 17.65
C SER A 50 -6.73 -6.30 16.88
N VAL A 51 -6.79 -5.14 17.55
CA VAL A 51 -6.32 -3.88 16.97
C VAL A 51 -4.80 -3.91 16.94
N LEU A 52 -4.20 -3.76 15.75
CA LEU A 52 -2.77 -3.60 15.57
C LEU A 52 -2.33 -2.15 15.80
N ARG A 53 -3.03 -1.21 15.18
CA ARG A 53 -2.82 0.23 15.34
C ARG A 53 -4.14 0.98 15.31
N HIS A 54 -4.19 2.10 16.02
CA HIS A 54 -5.32 3.03 16.08
C HIS A 54 -4.86 4.43 15.66
N LYS A 55 -5.79 5.30 15.27
CA LYS A 55 -5.48 6.67 14.79
C LYS A 55 -4.52 6.65 13.58
N VAL A 56 -4.64 5.63 12.74
CA VAL A 56 -3.95 5.61 11.45
C VAL A 56 -4.67 6.53 10.47
N GLY A 57 -4.05 6.87 9.35
CA GLY A 57 -4.61 7.79 8.36
C GLY A 57 -5.73 7.21 7.50
N HIS A 58 -6.70 6.53 8.09
CA HIS A 58 -7.73 5.75 7.38
C HIS A 58 -7.06 4.83 6.36
N SER A 59 -6.21 3.92 6.87
CA SER A 59 -5.50 2.97 6.01
C SER A 59 -6.49 2.13 5.21
N ASN A 60 -6.13 1.76 3.99
CA ASN A 60 -6.90 0.88 3.12
C ASN A 60 -6.07 -0.35 2.77
N GLY A 61 -5.47 -0.38 1.58
CA GLY A 61 -4.60 -1.44 1.08
C GLY A 61 -3.27 -1.52 1.80
N HIS A 62 -2.75 -2.75 1.88
CA HIS A 62 -1.50 -3.07 2.54
C HIS A 62 -0.66 -4.05 1.74
N THR A 63 0.65 -4.04 1.98
CA THR A 63 1.56 -5.10 1.58
C THR A 63 2.74 -5.17 2.55
N PHE A 64 3.52 -6.25 2.50
CA PHE A 64 4.80 -6.33 3.18
C PHE A 64 5.92 -6.21 2.15
N ASP A 65 6.91 -5.36 2.43
CA ASP A 65 8.12 -5.34 1.61
C ASP A 65 8.98 -6.59 1.84
N ASN A 66 10.02 -6.76 1.02
CA ASN A 66 10.92 -7.92 1.08
C ASN A 66 11.76 -7.97 2.36
N ARG A 67 11.62 -6.99 3.26
CA ARG A 67 12.25 -6.92 4.58
C ARG A 67 11.23 -7.06 5.71
N GLY A 68 10.00 -7.46 5.40
CA GLY A 68 8.93 -7.68 6.36
C GLY A 68 8.34 -6.40 6.98
N ARG A 69 8.60 -5.22 6.41
CA ARG A 69 7.99 -3.96 6.86
C ARG A 69 6.62 -3.80 6.22
N LEU A 70 5.66 -3.31 7.00
CA LEU A 70 4.31 -3.04 6.51
C LEU A 70 4.29 -1.74 5.72
N ILE A 71 3.79 -1.80 4.49
CA ILE A 71 3.43 -0.66 3.67
C ILE A 71 1.90 -0.51 3.71
N ALA A 72 1.42 0.72 3.83
CA ALA A 72 -0.01 1.01 3.86
C ALA A 72 -0.34 2.21 2.97
N CYS A 73 -1.46 2.11 2.27
CA CYS A 73 -2.13 3.25 1.67
C CYS A 73 -3.02 3.93 2.71
N GLU A 74 -2.87 5.23 2.94
CA GLU A 74 -3.67 6.03 3.87
C GLU A 74 -4.52 7.03 3.10
N HIS A 75 -5.84 6.89 3.21
CA HIS A 75 -6.81 7.79 2.58
C HIS A 75 -6.78 9.20 3.17
N SER A 76 -6.28 9.44 4.38
CA SER A 76 -6.18 10.79 4.94
C SER A 76 -4.97 10.87 5.88
N PRO A 77 -3.89 11.57 5.52
CA PRO A 77 -3.84 12.75 4.64
C PRO A 77 -3.51 12.47 3.15
N ALA A 78 -3.81 11.27 2.61
CA ALA A 78 -3.49 10.86 1.23
C ALA A 78 -2.02 10.54 1.00
N ARG A 79 -1.56 9.41 1.56
CA ARG A 79 -0.15 9.03 1.49
C ARG A 79 0.06 7.52 1.47
N VAL A 80 1.16 7.09 0.89
CA VAL A 80 1.72 5.74 1.05
C VAL A 80 2.77 5.81 2.14
N VAL A 81 2.64 4.97 3.17
CA VAL A 81 3.52 4.96 4.35
C VAL A 81 4.18 3.61 4.55
N ARG A 82 5.32 3.62 5.22
CA ARG A 82 6.03 2.43 5.69
C ARG A 82 6.21 2.48 7.19
N TYR A 83 5.83 1.40 7.86
CA TYR A 83 6.13 1.22 9.27
C TYR A 83 7.50 0.56 9.41
N GLU A 84 8.45 1.28 10.01
CA GLU A 84 9.82 0.82 10.22
C GLU A 84 9.91 -0.13 11.43
N TRP A 85 11.03 -0.84 11.55
CA TRP A 85 11.21 -1.86 12.59
C TRP A 85 11.25 -1.29 14.01
N ASP A 86 11.68 -0.04 14.16
CA ASP A 86 11.69 0.69 15.43
C ASP A 86 10.30 1.22 15.84
N GLY A 87 9.28 0.96 15.01
CA GLY A 87 7.92 1.43 15.21
C GLY A 87 7.64 2.83 14.67
N SER A 88 8.66 3.52 14.14
CA SER A 88 8.47 4.79 13.43
C SER A 88 7.74 4.59 12.10
N MET A 89 7.28 5.69 11.52
CA MET A 89 6.56 5.71 10.25
C MET A 89 7.27 6.67 9.30
N SER A 90 7.56 6.17 8.09
CA SER A 90 8.13 6.95 6.99
C SER A 90 7.04 7.19 5.94
N VAL A 91 6.92 8.43 5.47
CA VAL A 91 6.10 8.75 4.29
C VAL A 91 6.91 8.43 3.04
N LEU A 92 6.37 7.57 2.17
CA LEU A 92 7.03 7.17 0.92
C LEU A 92 6.56 8.05 -0.25
N ALA A 93 5.26 8.32 -0.32
CA ALA A 93 4.67 9.20 -1.32
C ALA A 93 3.43 9.89 -0.75
N GLU A 94 3.31 11.20 -0.97
CA GLU A 94 2.12 12.00 -0.59
C GLU A 94 1.75 13.05 -1.65
N ARG A 95 2.60 13.23 -2.66
CA ARG A 95 2.45 14.24 -3.72
C ARG A 95 2.93 13.72 -5.06
N TYR A 96 2.41 14.32 -6.13
CA TYR A 96 2.87 14.18 -7.51
C TYR A 96 2.58 15.49 -8.26
N ASP A 97 3.54 16.01 -9.03
CA ASP A 97 3.38 17.27 -9.79
C ASP A 97 2.86 18.42 -8.90
N ASP A 98 3.51 18.59 -7.74
CA ASP A 98 3.16 19.57 -6.70
C ASP A 98 1.71 19.53 -6.17
N LYS A 99 0.97 18.45 -6.43
CA LYS A 99 -0.39 18.23 -5.94
C LYS A 99 -0.40 17.08 -4.93
N PRO A 100 -1.26 17.12 -3.91
CA PRO A 100 -1.46 15.98 -3.02
C PRO A 100 -2.02 14.79 -3.82
N LEU A 101 -1.66 13.57 -3.40
CA LEU A 101 -2.31 12.36 -3.93
C LEU A 101 -3.82 12.39 -3.67
N ASN A 102 -4.59 11.69 -4.49
CA ASN A 102 -6.04 11.70 -4.44
C ASN A 102 -6.57 10.99 -3.20
N ALA A 103 -6.25 9.71 -3.02
CA ALA A 103 -6.45 8.83 -1.87
C ALA A 103 -5.89 7.45 -2.29
N PRO A 104 -4.60 7.15 -2.00
CA PRO A 104 -4.03 5.87 -2.39
C PRO A 104 -4.88 4.71 -1.87
N ASN A 105 -5.15 3.71 -2.70
CA ASN A 105 -6.15 2.68 -2.39
C ASN A 105 -5.49 1.32 -2.10
N ASP A 106 -4.77 0.77 -3.08
CA ASP A 106 -4.02 -0.49 -2.95
C ASP A 106 -2.55 -0.32 -3.33
N VAL A 107 -1.69 -1.19 -2.78
CA VAL A 107 -0.24 -1.19 -2.99
C VAL A 107 0.34 -2.60 -2.99
N VAL A 108 1.32 -2.85 -3.85
CA VAL A 108 2.08 -4.09 -3.92
C VAL A 108 3.57 -3.80 -3.93
N ALA A 109 4.32 -4.57 -3.15
CA ALA A 109 5.77 -4.53 -3.16
C ALA A 109 6.31 -5.46 -4.25
N LEU A 110 7.32 -4.99 -4.96
CA LEU A 110 8.00 -5.77 -5.99
C LEU A 110 9.25 -6.44 -5.42
N GLU A 111 9.67 -7.53 -6.04
CA GLU A 111 10.92 -8.22 -5.69
C GLU A 111 12.15 -7.28 -5.82
N SER A 112 12.11 -6.32 -6.74
CA SER A 112 13.13 -5.30 -6.92
C SER A 112 13.27 -4.33 -5.74
N GLY A 113 12.29 -4.29 -4.82
CA GLY A 113 12.20 -3.34 -3.72
C GLY A 113 11.37 -2.08 -4.04
N GLY A 114 10.91 -1.92 -5.28
CA GLY A 114 9.95 -0.89 -5.66
C GLY A 114 8.52 -1.21 -5.22
N LEU A 115 7.63 -0.23 -5.35
CA LEU A 115 6.20 -0.31 -5.05
C LEU A 115 5.38 0.09 -6.27
N ILE A 116 4.24 -0.57 -6.48
CA ILE A 116 3.18 -0.10 -7.37
C ILE A 116 1.93 0.16 -6.54
N PHE A 117 1.31 1.32 -6.71
CA PHE A 117 0.09 1.67 -5.98
C PHE A 117 -0.92 2.41 -6.85
N THR A 118 -2.19 2.34 -6.46
CA THR A 118 -3.32 2.98 -7.15
C THR A 118 -3.78 4.22 -6.39
N ASP A 119 -4.24 5.25 -7.11
CA ASP A 119 -4.71 6.51 -6.52
C ASP A 119 -6.05 7.01 -7.10
N PRO A 120 -7.16 6.27 -6.86
CA PRO A 120 -8.47 6.57 -7.43
C PRO A 120 -9.23 7.70 -6.72
N GLY A 121 -8.86 8.04 -5.48
CA GLY A 121 -9.56 9.08 -4.72
C GLY A 121 -10.79 8.62 -3.93
N TYR A 122 -11.05 7.31 -3.80
CA TYR A 122 -12.24 6.81 -3.08
C TYR A 122 -12.38 7.37 -1.66
N GLY A 123 -11.28 7.39 -0.89
CA GLY A 123 -11.22 7.97 0.45
C GLY A 123 -11.37 9.50 0.55
N ALA A 124 -11.54 10.19 -0.58
CA ALA A 124 -11.77 11.62 -0.69
C ALA A 124 -13.21 11.98 -1.08
N HIS A 125 -14.05 11.00 -1.45
CA HIS A 125 -15.42 11.27 -1.88
C HIS A 125 -16.38 11.48 -0.71
N ILE A 126 -16.15 10.79 0.42
CA ILE A 126 -16.99 10.80 1.61
C ILE A 126 -16.14 10.79 2.89
N ASP A 127 -16.68 11.30 3.99
CA ASP A 127 -15.99 11.32 5.30
C ASP A 127 -15.98 9.95 6.01
N TYR A 128 -16.55 8.91 5.39
CA TYR A 128 -16.63 7.56 5.99
C TYR A 128 -15.32 6.78 5.86
N GLU A 129 -14.54 7.03 4.81
CA GLU A 129 -13.27 6.34 4.54
C GLU A 129 -12.06 7.28 4.67
N GLY A 130 -12.25 8.47 5.24
CA GLY A 130 -11.27 9.55 5.25
C GLY A 130 -11.93 10.90 5.44
N HIS A 131 -11.45 11.91 4.72
CA HIS A 131 -12.04 13.24 4.72
C HIS A 131 -12.33 13.66 3.29
N ARG A 132 -13.55 14.16 3.07
CA ARG A 132 -13.98 14.66 1.78
C ARG A 132 -13.06 15.79 1.33
N ARG A 133 -12.52 15.69 0.12
CA ARG A 133 -11.65 16.70 -0.49
C ARG A 133 -11.82 16.73 -2.00
N GLU A 134 -11.49 17.86 -2.60
CA GLU A 134 -11.44 18.00 -4.05
C GLU A 134 -10.18 17.32 -4.59
N LEU A 135 -10.34 16.51 -5.63
CA LEU A 135 -9.24 15.83 -6.31
C LEU A 135 -8.54 16.80 -7.27
N GLN A 136 -7.21 16.79 -7.26
CA GLN A 136 -6.37 17.64 -8.13
C GLN A 136 -5.63 16.85 -9.20
N LEU A 137 -5.64 15.52 -9.09
CA LEU A 137 -4.99 14.59 -10.00
C LEU A 137 -6.02 13.69 -10.64
N ASP A 138 -5.77 13.25 -11.87
CA ASP A 138 -6.51 12.15 -12.46
C ASP A 138 -6.26 10.86 -11.69
N THR A 139 -7.18 9.90 -11.77
CA THR A 139 -6.92 8.54 -11.26
C THR A 139 -5.72 7.95 -11.99
N ALA A 140 -4.74 7.49 -11.23
CA ALA A 140 -3.51 6.93 -11.77
C ALA A 140 -3.02 5.69 -11.03
N VAL A 141 -2.15 4.94 -11.70
CA VAL A 141 -1.29 3.93 -11.09
C VAL A 141 0.13 4.48 -11.08
N TYR A 142 0.79 4.39 -9.95
CA TYR A 142 2.12 4.93 -9.72
C TYR A 142 3.13 3.82 -9.44
N TYR A 143 4.38 4.07 -9.82
CA TYR A 143 5.57 3.37 -9.37
C TYR A 143 6.37 4.25 -8.42
N TRP A 144 6.91 3.68 -7.35
CA TRP A 144 7.81 4.35 -6.43
C TRP A 144 8.95 3.42 -6.03
N GLU A 145 10.14 3.96 -5.82
CA GLU A 145 11.24 3.24 -5.18
C GLU A 145 12.09 4.17 -4.31
N ASP A 146 12.91 3.59 -3.45
CA ASP A 146 13.76 4.32 -2.52
C ASP A 146 14.73 5.27 -3.26
N GLY A 147 14.84 6.50 -2.77
CA GLY A 147 15.62 7.57 -3.40
C GLY A 147 14.90 8.39 -4.47
N MET A 148 13.65 8.04 -4.84
CA MET A 148 12.81 8.91 -5.67
C MET A 148 12.31 10.12 -4.87
N ALA A 149 12.35 11.31 -5.50
CA ALA A 149 11.75 12.52 -4.93
C ALA A 149 10.22 12.50 -5.00
N GLU A 150 9.66 11.90 -6.05
CA GLU A 150 8.23 11.74 -6.26
C GLU A 150 7.96 10.43 -7.04
N PRO A 151 6.75 9.85 -6.93
CA PRO A 151 6.39 8.66 -7.69
C PRO A 151 6.28 8.94 -9.19
N LYS A 152 6.45 7.90 -10.01
CA LYS A 152 6.27 7.95 -11.47
C LYS A 152 4.90 7.40 -11.87
N VAL A 153 4.15 8.12 -12.70
CA VAL A 153 2.91 7.61 -13.29
C VAL A 153 3.22 6.47 -14.27
N LEU A 154 2.55 5.33 -14.08
CA LEU A 154 2.56 4.20 -15.01
C LEU A 154 1.41 4.28 -16.01
N THR A 155 0.21 4.64 -15.56
CA THR A 155 -0.97 4.83 -16.42
C THR A 155 -2.03 5.69 -15.74
N THR A 156 -2.76 6.48 -16.53
CA THR A 156 -3.96 7.24 -16.13
C THR A 156 -5.25 6.68 -16.74
N ASN A 157 -5.14 5.71 -17.66
CA ASN A 157 -6.29 5.05 -18.28
C ASN A 157 -6.91 4.04 -17.29
N SER A 158 -7.75 4.53 -16.39
CA SER A 158 -8.52 3.70 -15.44
C SER A 158 -9.92 3.33 -15.96
N THR A 159 -10.18 3.51 -17.26
CA THR A 159 -11.48 3.28 -17.91
C THR A 159 -11.73 1.81 -18.22
N SER A 160 -12.18 1.08 -17.21
CA SER A 160 -13.26 0.11 -17.39
C SER A 160 -13.98 -0.13 -16.05
N PRO A 161 -15.31 0.09 -15.97
CA PRO A 161 -16.08 0.01 -14.72
C PRO A 161 -16.23 -1.41 -14.12
N THR A 162 -15.54 -2.41 -14.68
CA THR A 162 -15.70 -3.83 -14.33
C THR A 162 -14.42 -4.53 -13.82
N ALA A 163 -13.23 -3.93 -13.98
CA ALA A 163 -11.99 -4.54 -13.52
C ALA A 163 -11.67 -4.10 -12.08
N SER A 164 -11.46 -5.06 -11.19
CA SER A 164 -11.09 -4.79 -9.80
C SER A 164 -9.74 -4.07 -9.73
N PRO A 165 -9.45 -3.29 -8.66
CA PRO A 165 -8.12 -2.70 -8.44
C PRO A 165 -6.99 -3.75 -8.55
N TRP A 166 -7.26 -4.99 -8.15
CA TRP A 166 -6.34 -6.13 -8.20
C TRP A 166 -5.98 -6.58 -9.61
N ASP A 167 -6.95 -6.68 -10.53
CA ASP A 167 -6.68 -7.03 -11.95
C ASP A 167 -5.77 -6.00 -12.63
N ARG A 168 -5.90 -4.74 -12.20
CA ARG A 168 -5.13 -3.61 -12.73
C ARG A 168 -3.72 -3.58 -12.17
N MET A 169 -3.55 -3.88 -10.88
CA MET A 169 -2.23 -4.02 -10.28
C MET A 169 -1.48 -5.22 -10.86
N ALA A 170 -2.16 -6.36 -11.04
CA ALA A 170 -1.55 -7.52 -11.72
C ALA A 170 -1.06 -7.15 -13.13
N THR A 171 -1.86 -6.39 -13.88
CA THR A 171 -1.46 -5.88 -15.21
C THR A 171 -0.28 -4.91 -15.11
N ALA A 172 -0.32 -3.94 -14.20
CA ALA A 172 0.75 -2.95 -14.00
C ALA A 172 2.07 -3.59 -13.55
N CYS A 173 2.03 -4.63 -12.73
CA CYS A 173 3.21 -5.42 -12.34
C CYS A 173 3.87 -6.15 -13.52
N THR A 174 3.14 -6.40 -14.61
CA THR A 174 3.69 -7.03 -15.82
C THR A 174 4.19 -6.04 -16.86
N LEU A 175 3.90 -4.73 -16.71
CA LEU A 175 4.45 -3.73 -17.60
C LEU A 175 5.97 -3.66 -17.40
N PRO A 176 6.77 -3.57 -18.49
CA PRO A 176 8.20 -3.39 -18.36
C PRO A 176 8.45 -2.08 -17.60
N ILE A 177 8.95 -2.19 -16.37
CA ILE A 177 9.40 -1.04 -15.59
C ILE A 177 10.51 -0.39 -16.42
N PRO A 178 10.34 0.87 -16.87
CA PRO A 178 11.35 1.53 -17.66
C PRO A 178 12.63 1.56 -16.84
N ARG A 179 13.73 1.00 -17.37
CA ARG A 179 15.03 1.03 -16.68
C ARG A 179 15.34 2.48 -16.35
N LEU A 180 15.37 2.81 -15.06
CA LEU A 180 15.79 4.12 -14.62
C LEU A 180 17.28 4.29 -14.99
N PRO A 181 17.71 5.51 -15.36
CA PRO A 181 19.13 5.76 -15.59
C PRO A 181 19.87 5.37 -14.31
N THR A 182 20.86 4.49 -14.46
CA THR A 182 21.70 4.03 -13.36
C THR A 182 22.36 5.26 -12.75
N ILE A 183 21.96 5.62 -11.53
CA ILE A 183 22.70 6.60 -10.74
C ILE A 183 24.06 5.96 -10.45
N ARG A 184 25.09 6.41 -11.16
CA ARG A 184 26.48 6.07 -10.83
C ARG A 184 26.76 6.61 -9.43
N THR A 185 26.73 5.73 -8.44
CA THR A 185 27.25 6.07 -7.12
C THR A 185 28.76 6.21 -7.26
N ASN A 186 29.27 7.44 -7.20
CA ASN A 186 30.69 7.70 -7.02
C ASN A 186 31.06 7.34 -5.58
N ARG A 187 31.21 6.03 -5.29
CA ARG A 187 31.83 5.58 -4.05
C ARG A 187 33.34 5.67 -4.23
N PRO A 188 34.07 6.49 -3.45
CA PRO A 188 35.53 6.46 -3.48
C PRO A 188 36.02 5.09 -2.97
N PRO A 189 37.12 4.54 -3.52
CA PRO A 189 37.63 3.24 -3.11
C PRO A 189 38.03 3.27 -1.63
N SER A 190 37.61 2.25 -0.88
CA SER A 190 38.00 2.06 0.51
C SER A 190 39.51 1.91 0.61
N ARG A 191 40.18 2.82 1.34
CA ARG A 191 41.57 2.61 1.75
C ARG A 191 41.63 1.42 2.70
N ALA A 192 42.23 0.33 2.26
CA ALA A 192 42.77 -0.67 3.17
C ALA A 192 43.91 0.00 3.96
N SER A 193 43.82 0.00 5.28
CA SER A 193 44.92 0.40 6.16
C SER A 193 45.76 -0.84 6.49
N PRO A 194 47.09 -0.68 6.63
CA PRO A 194 48.04 -1.79 6.87
C PRO A 194 47.89 -2.44 8.25
#